data_AF-A0A1S3BXY4-F1
#
_entry.id   AF-A0A1S3BXY4-F1
#
_cell.length_a   1.000
_cell.length_b   1.000
_cell.length_c   1.000
_cell.angle_alpha   90.00
_cell.angle_beta   90.00
_cell.angle_gamma   90.00
#
_symmetry.space_group_name_H-M   'P 1'
#
loop_
_entity.id
_entity.type
_entity.pdbx_description
1 polymer ?
#
loop_
_entity_poly.entity_id
_entity_poly.type
_entity_poly.pdbx_seq_one_letter_code
_entity_poly.pdbx_strand_id
1 'polypeptide(L)'
;MNNALLVLFLFAVWFPAIDNVTAASTTAVKVGNVSKVEDAVNFRIYYGQSFKVIKNSIDGKSYLLIQNTSKMAGRTKYCTSRIKSYVIPLSNYSLDTDLFPVSFFELLGLLGSLKGITSESVTSECVLKQYEKGEIQIINKTETQQLAQFAAHFVADVDQPQSCNFATFLPSSEDTPLQKAEWIKFLGAFANVEPRANQIYTAIKENYLCLKNIATTRKTFKPIVAWMGYYDGMWSFTKDAYKLKVIT
;
A
#
# COMPACT_ATOMS: atom_id res chain seq x y z
N MET A 1 -56.28 38.40 57.76
CA MET A 1 -55.24 37.34 57.81
C MET A 1 -55.43 36.47 56.58
N ASN A 2 -54.36 36.36 55.78
CA ASN A 2 -54.31 35.84 54.42
C ASN A 2 -55.07 34.55 54.16
N ASN A 3 -55.79 34.48 53.04
CA ASN A 3 -56.00 33.24 52.31
C ASN A 3 -55.91 33.51 50.81
N ALA A 4 -54.89 32.90 50.21
CA ALA A 4 -54.45 33.13 48.84
C ALA A 4 -55.43 32.52 47.82
N LEU A 5 -55.77 33.32 46.80
CA LEU A 5 -56.38 32.83 45.56
C LEU A 5 -55.34 32.05 44.75
N LEU A 6 -55.65 30.79 44.45
CA LEU A 6 -54.89 29.94 43.55
C LEU A 6 -55.31 30.24 42.09
N VAL A 7 -54.47 30.92 41.33
CA VAL A 7 -54.66 31.16 39.90
C VAL A 7 -53.98 30.03 39.12
N LEU A 8 -54.76 29.18 38.45
CA LEU A 8 -54.27 28.16 37.53
C LEU A 8 -53.88 28.79 36.19
N PHE A 9 -52.57 28.88 35.91
CA PHE A 9 -52.04 29.20 34.58
C PHE A 9 -51.98 27.95 33.72
N LEU A 10 -52.79 27.91 32.66
CA LEU A 10 -52.65 26.94 31.56
C LEU A 10 -51.50 27.39 30.65
N PHE A 11 -50.33 26.74 30.76
CA PHE A 11 -49.25 26.89 29.77
C PHE A 11 -49.53 25.96 28.58
N ALA A 12 -49.93 26.55 27.45
CA ALA A 12 -49.89 25.86 26.16
C ALA A 12 -48.42 25.71 25.73
N VAL A 13 -47.87 24.50 25.88
CA VAL A 13 -46.52 24.17 25.40
C VAL A 13 -46.60 23.96 23.89
N TRP A 14 -46.12 24.96 23.13
CA TRP A 14 -45.91 24.85 21.70
C TRP A 14 -44.65 24.03 21.46
N PHE A 15 -44.79 22.78 21.01
CA PHE A 15 -43.66 21.98 20.52
C PHE A 15 -43.36 22.43 19.09
N PRO A 16 -42.20 23.05 18.80
CA PRO A 16 -41.78 23.21 17.42
C PRO A 16 -41.53 21.83 16.83
N ALA A 17 -42.10 21.56 15.66
CA ALA A 17 -41.84 20.36 14.90
C ALA A 17 -40.32 20.21 14.71
N ILE A 18 -39.77 19.10 15.19
CA ILE A 18 -38.41 18.71 14.89
C ILE A 18 -38.42 18.35 13.40
N ASP A 19 -37.84 19.21 12.57
CA ASP A 19 -37.51 18.85 11.20
C ASP A 19 -36.56 17.65 11.27
N ASN A 20 -37.07 16.49 10.87
CA ASN A 20 -36.26 15.32 10.61
C ASN A 20 -35.24 15.70 9.53
N VAL A 21 -34.01 15.99 9.94
CA VAL A 21 -32.87 16.07 9.05
C VAL A 21 -32.70 14.68 8.46
N THR A 22 -33.30 14.45 7.29
CA THR A 22 -33.07 13.28 6.47
C THR A 22 -31.57 13.22 6.22
N ALA A 23 -30.90 12.20 6.76
CA ALA A 23 -29.52 11.89 6.44
C ALA A 23 -29.40 11.90 4.91
N ALA A 24 -28.61 12.82 4.37
CA ALA A 24 -28.35 12.88 2.94
C ALA A 24 -27.91 11.48 2.51
N SER A 25 -28.64 10.87 1.57
CA SER A 25 -28.25 9.56 1.06
C SER A 25 -26.88 9.73 0.41
N THR A 26 -25.83 9.27 1.07
CA THR A 26 -24.51 9.15 0.44
C THR A 26 -24.71 8.23 -0.75
N THR A 27 -24.76 8.78 -1.96
CA THR A 27 -24.77 7.99 -3.20
C THR A 27 -23.66 6.95 -3.08
N ALA A 28 -24.03 5.68 -3.08
CA ALA A 28 -23.09 4.58 -2.95
C ALA A 28 -21.97 4.77 -3.97
N VAL A 29 -20.72 4.74 -3.51
CA VAL A 29 -19.56 4.87 -4.40
C VAL A 29 -19.66 3.73 -5.41
N LYS A 30 -19.78 4.05 -6.70
CA LYS A 30 -19.86 3.07 -7.78
C LYS A 30 -18.44 2.52 -8.02
N VAL A 31 -17.98 1.68 -7.09
CA VAL A 31 -16.64 1.09 -7.16
C VAL A 31 -16.69 -0.14 -8.05
N GLY A 32 -15.86 -0.15 -9.11
CA GLY A 32 -15.71 -1.29 -10.02
C GLY A 32 -14.86 -2.41 -9.40
N ASN A 33 -14.00 -3.04 -10.21
CA ASN A 33 -13.09 -4.10 -9.77
C ASN A 33 -11.99 -3.54 -8.84
N VAL A 34 -12.26 -3.54 -7.54
CA VAL A 34 -11.37 -3.03 -6.50
C VAL A 34 -10.57 -4.12 -5.80
N SER A 35 -9.46 -3.72 -5.19
CA SER A 35 -8.69 -4.56 -4.28
C SER A 35 -9.23 -4.45 -2.87
N LYS A 36 -9.69 -5.57 -2.31
CA LYS A 36 -9.90 -5.70 -0.87
C LYS A 36 -8.65 -6.29 -0.23
N VAL A 37 -8.12 -5.63 0.80
CA VAL A 37 -6.97 -6.11 1.58
C VAL A 37 -7.51 -6.98 2.72
N GLU A 38 -7.06 -8.23 2.81
CA GLU A 38 -7.60 -9.25 3.72
C GLU A 38 -6.58 -9.78 4.72
N ASP A 39 -5.34 -9.98 4.29
CA ASP A 39 -4.28 -10.61 5.05
C ASP A 39 -3.27 -9.57 5.59
N ALA A 40 -2.75 -8.68 4.72
CA ALA A 40 -1.81 -7.62 5.08
C ALA A 40 -2.37 -6.72 6.18
N VAL A 41 -1.54 -6.35 7.16
CA VAL A 41 -1.96 -5.53 8.29
C VAL A 41 -1.40 -4.11 8.25
N ASN A 42 -0.29 -3.90 7.53
CA ASN A 42 0.40 -2.62 7.53
C ASN A 42 -0.16 -1.61 6.52
N PHE A 43 -1.15 -1.98 5.71
CA PHE A 43 -1.87 -1.00 4.88
C PHE A 43 -3.36 -1.33 4.70
N ARG A 44 -4.13 -0.31 4.32
CA ARG A 44 -5.55 -0.41 3.95
C ARG A 44 -5.83 0.45 2.73
N ILE A 45 -6.73 0.00 1.86
CA ILE A 45 -7.17 0.77 0.68
C ILE A 45 -8.63 1.18 0.88
N TYR A 46 -8.90 2.47 0.70
CA TYR A 46 -10.23 3.06 0.70
C TYR A 46 -10.52 3.65 -0.67
N TYR A 47 -11.77 3.54 -1.12
CA TYR A 47 -12.17 3.96 -2.45
C TYR A 47 -13.20 5.08 -2.36
N GLY A 48 -12.91 6.19 -3.05
CA GLY A 48 -13.88 7.23 -3.38
C GLY A 48 -14.32 7.14 -4.84
N GLN A 49 -15.13 8.09 -5.30
CA GLN A 49 -15.64 8.07 -6.67
C GLN A 49 -14.55 8.29 -7.72
N SER A 50 -13.60 9.22 -7.47
CA SER A 50 -12.56 9.60 -8.43
C SER A 50 -11.14 9.53 -7.84
N PHE A 51 -11.00 8.89 -6.68
CA PHE A 51 -9.74 8.77 -5.97
C PHE A 51 -9.75 7.51 -5.10
N LYS A 52 -8.56 7.10 -4.68
CA LYS A 52 -8.33 6.04 -3.70
C LYS A 52 -7.43 6.60 -2.61
N VAL A 53 -7.51 6.05 -1.41
CA VAL A 53 -6.60 6.38 -0.32
C VAL A 53 -5.99 5.11 0.20
N ILE A 54 -4.66 5.04 0.18
CA ILE A 54 -3.94 4.01 0.91
C ILE A 54 -3.52 4.59 2.25
N LYS A 55 -3.95 3.99 3.36
CA LYS A 55 -3.37 4.28 4.68
C LYS A 55 -2.22 3.31 4.88
N ASN A 56 -1.00 3.83 5.01
CA ASN A 56 0.20 3.06 5.29
C ASN A 56 0.57 3.23 6.77
N SER A 57 0.52 2.14 7.51
CA SER A 57 0.78 2.12 8.96
C SER A 57 2.28 2.11 9.27
N ILE A 58 3.13 1.79 8.28
CA ILE A 58 4.60 1.75 8.46
C ILE A 58 5.14 3.17 8.65
N ASP A 59 4.76 4.09 7.76
CA ASP A 59 5.24 5.47 7.78
C ASP A 59 4.20 6.46 8.34
N GLY A 60 3.03 5.96 8.74
CA GLY A 60 1.91 6.73 9.28
C GLY A 60 1.21 7.64 8.26
N LYS A 61 1.50 7.52 6.96
CA LYS A 61 0.98 8.42 5.93
C LYS A 61 -0.24 7.84 5.22
N SER A 62 -1.04 8.75 4.67
CA SER A 62 -2.11 8.45 3.72
C SER A 62 -1.68 8.86 2.32
N TYR A 63 -1.65 7.92 1.39
CA TYR A 63 -1.39 8.17 -0.01
C TYR A 63 -2.71 8.38 -0.75
N LEU A 64 -2.98 9.62 -1.13
CA LEU A 64 -4.15 10.01 -1.91
C LEU A 64 -3.86 9.78 -3.39
N LEU A 65 -4.49 8.78 -3.98
CA LEU A 65 -4.32 8.40 -5.37
C LEU A 65 -5.47 8.99 -6.21
N ILE A 66 -5.16 9.98 -7.03
CA ILE A 66 -6.12 10.78 -7.79
C ILE A 66 -6.16 10.27 -9.23
N GLN A 67 -7.34 9.94 -9.74
CA GLN A 67 -7.48 9.53 -11.15
C GLN A 67 -7.05 10.68 -12.07
N ASN A 68 -6.20 10.39 -13.06
CA ASN A 68 -5.72 11.37 -14.04
C ASN A 68 -6.87 12.02 -14.86
N THR A 69 -8.00 11.34 -15.00
CA THR A 69 -9.21 11.85 -15.66
C THR A 69 -10.04 12.78 -14.78
N SER A 70 -9.71 12.93 -13.49
CA SER A 70 -10.45 13.78 -12.57
C SER A 70 -10.02 15.25 -12.68
N LYS A 71 -10.96 16.16 -12.40
CA LYS A 71 -10.67 17.61 -12.32
C LYS A 71 -9.63 17.96 -11.25
N MET A 72 -9.40 17.08 -10.27
CA MET A 72 -8.42 17.29 -9.19
C MET A 72 -6.98 17.06 -9.63
N ALA A 73 -6.74 16.21 -10.65
CA ALA A 73 -5.39 15.82 -11.05
C ALA A 73 -4.49 16.99 -11.48
N GLY A 74 -5.08 18.03 -12.08
CA GLY A 74 -4.33 19.22 -12.56
C GLY A 74 -4.29 20.40 -11.60
N ARG A 75 -4.93 20.32 -10.42
CA ARG A 75 -5.17 21.52 -9.58
C ARG A 75 -4.42 21.52 -8.25
N THR A 76 -4.15 20.36 -7.65
CA THR A 76 -3.63 20.33 -6.29
C THR A 76 -2.75 19.11 -6.02
N LYS A 77 -1.48 19.35 -5.71
CA LYS A 77 -0.60 18.36 -5.10
C LYS A 77 -0.71 18.51 -3.58
N TYR A 78 -1.24 17.49 -2.92
CA TYR A 78 -1.29 17.44 -1.46
C TYR A 78 0.01 16.84 -0.95
N CYS A 79 0.76 17.65 -0.22
CA CYS A 79 1.97 17.20 0.46
C CYS A 79 2.01 17.82 1.85
N THR A 80 1.74 16.99 2.84
CA THR A 80 1.79 17.33 4.26
C THR A 80 2.55 16.22 4.99
N SER A 81 2.79 16.39 6.30
CA SER A 81 3.39 15.34 7.12
C SER A 81 2.58 14.03 7.13
N ARG A 82 1.27 14.08 6.90
CA ARG A 82 0.36 12.92 6.95
C ARG A 82 -0.21 12.48 5.61
N ILE A 83 -0.23 13.36 4.61
CA ILE A 83 -0.88 13.09 3.31
C ILE A 83 0.09 13.40 2.18
N LYS A 84 0.28 12.42 1.29
CA LYS A 84 0.99 12.60 0.00
C LYS A 84 0.05 12.22 -1.14
N SER A 85 -0.06 13.04 -2.17
CA SER A 85 -0.91 12.75 -3.34
C SER A 85 -0.12 12.32 -4.56
N TYR A 86 -0.71 11.41 -5.34
CA TYR A 86 -0.19 10.89 -6.59
C TYR A 86 -1.29 10.89 -7.64
N VAL A 87 -0.94 11.22 -8.88
CA VAL A 87 -1.83 11.05 -10.03
C VAL A 87 -1.64 9.64 -10.57
N ILE A 88 -2.74 8.90 -10.72
CA ILE A 88 -2.73 7.50 -11.17
C ILE A 88 -3.46 7.32 -12.52
N PRO A 89 -3.07 6.34 -13.35
CA PRO A 89 -1.98 5.38 -13.15
C PRO A 89 -0.60 6.06 -13.25
N LEU A 90 0.36 5.59 -12.46
CA LEU A 90 1.75 6.07 -12.57
C LEU A 90 2.32 5.71 -13.95
N SER A 91 2.78 6.72 -14.70
CA SER A 91 3.42 6.54 -16.01
C SER A 91 4.94 6.69 -16.00
N ASN A 92 5.49 7.29 -14.94
CA ASN A 92 6.92 7.55 -14.76
C ASN A 92 7.26 7.46 -13.27
N TYR A 93 7.93 6.40 -12.84
CA TYR A 93 8.35 6.23 -11.45
C TYR A 93 9.80 5.75 -11.34
N SER A 94 10.37 5.94 -10.16
CA SER A 94 11.68 5.40 -9.80
C SER A 94 11.59 4.55 -8.53
N LEU A 95 12.61 3.71 -8.32
CA LEU A 95 12.74 2.81 -7.18
C LEU A 95 14.08 3.06 -6.49
N ASP A 96 14.07 3.07 -5.16
CA ASP A 96 15.28 2.75 -4.42
C ASP A 96 15.49 1.23 -4.47
N THR A 97 16.69 0.79 -4.81
CA THR A 97 17.00 -0.64 -5.01
C THR A 97 17.50 -1.33 -3.76
N ASP A 98 17.85 -0.58 -2.72
CA ASP A 98 18.29 -1.12 -1.44
C ASP A 98 17.16 -1.92 -0.76
N LEU A 99 17.34 -3.24 -0.66
CA LEU A 99 16.38 -4.19 -0.05
C LEU A 99 14.97 -4.16 -0.66
N PHE A 100 14.86 -3.74 -1.92
CA PHE A 100 13.57 -3.46 -2.55
C PHE A 100 13.10 -4.61 -3.47
N PRO A 101 11.89 -5.18 -3.28
CA PRO A 101 11.44 -6.33 -4.06
C PRO A 101 10.82 -5.90 -5.41
N VAL A 102 11.67 -5.70 -6.41
CA VAL A 102 11.29 -5.30 -7.79
C VAL A 102 10.32 -6.28 -8.45
N SER A 103 10.36 -7.55 -8.09
CA SER A 103 9.53 -8.62 -8.69
C SER A 103 8.03 -8.35 -8.64
N PHE A 104 7.53 -7.58 -7.67
CA PHE A 104 6.12 -7.18 -7.62
C PHE A 104 5.72 -6.32 -8.83
N PHE A 105 6.60 -5.43 -9.27
CA PHE A 105 6.38 -4.60 -10.46
C PHE A 105 6.42 -5.44 -11.74
N GLU A 106 7.28 -6.45 -11.79
CA GLU A 106 7.36 -7.40 -12.92
C GLU A 106 6.07 -8.21 -13.06
N LEU A 107 5.60 -8.80 -11.95
CA LEU A 107 4.37 -9.59 -11.93
C LEU A 107 3.16 -8.77 -12.40
N LEU A 108 3.13 -7.47 -12.08
CA LEU A 108 2.10 -6.55 -12.54
C LEU A 108 2.31 -6.01 -13.96
N GLY A 109 3.46 -6.27 -14.58
CA GLY A 109 3.81 -5.78 -15.91
C GLY A 109 4.09 -4.27 -15.95
N LEU A 110 4.63 -3.71 -14.87
CA LEU A 110 4.83 -2.27 -14.69
C LEU A 110 6.20 -1.77 -15.11
N LEU A 111 7.11 -2.66 -15.53
CA LEU A 111 8.48 -2.28 -15.87
C LEU A 111 8.57 -1.20 -16.96
N GLY A 112 7.64 -1.15 -17.92
CA GLY A 112 7.67 -0.12 -18.98
C GLY A 112 7.55 1.33 -18.46
N SER A 113 6.99 1.51 -17.26
CA SER A 113 6.86 2.80 -16.58
C SER A 113 7.95 3.07 -15.53
N LEU A 114 8.83 2.09 -15.27
CA LEU A 114 10.04 2.28 -14.49
C LEU A 114 11.03 3.09 -15.33
N LYS A 115 11.50 4.20 -14.79
CA LYS A 115 12.44 5.10 -15.47
C LYS A 115 13.69 5.40 -14.66
N GLY A 116 13.75 4.91 -13.42
CA GLY A 116 14.81 5.25 -12.49
C GLY A 116 15.08 4.19 -11.44
N ILE A 117 16.34 3.86 -11.22
CA ILE A 117 16.81 3.02 -10.11
C ILE A 117 17.99 3.68 -9.39
N THR A 118 18.20 3.42 -8.11
CA THR A 118 19.31 4.04 -7.35
C THR A 118 20.63 3.28 -7.45
N SER A 119 20.61 1.99 -7.81
CA SER A 119 21.80 1.18 -8.07
C SER A 119 21.49 0.00 -9.01
N GLU A 120 22.55 -0.64 -9.52
CA GLU A 120 22.45 -1.89 -10.32
C GLU A 120 22.25 -3.14 -9.44
N SER A 121 22.18 -2.99 -8.12
CA SER A 121 21.98 -4.10 -7.18
C SER A 121 20.52 -4.55 -7.13
N VAL A 122 20.01 -5.01 -8.28
CA VAL A 122 18.67 -5.59 -8.45
C VAL A 122 18.78 -7.01 -8.96
N THR A 123 17.90 -7.89 -8.50
CA THR A 123 17.88 -9.30 -8.93
C THR A 123 17.13 -9.51 -10.24
N SER A 124 16.52 -8.48 -10.80
CA SER A 124 15.74 -8.54 -12.04
C SER A 124 16.63 -8.32 -13.25
N GLU A 125 16.84 -9.40 -14.02
CA GLU A 125 17.52 -9.33 -15.31
C GLU A 125 16.77 -8.44 -16.32
N CYS A 126 15.44 -8.39 -16.22
CA CYS A 126 14.63 -7.54 -17.09
C CYS A 126 14.89 -6.04 -16.85
N VAL A 127 15.08 -5.63 -15.59
CA VAL A 127 15.44 -4.25 -15.25
C VAL A 127 16.85 -3.91 -15.70
N LEU A 128 17.82 -4.80 -15.47
CA LEU A 128 19.21 -4.60 -15.92
C LEU A 128 19.29 -4.40 -17.43
N LYS A 129 18.59 -5.22 -18.22
CA LYS A 129 18.52 -5.06 -19.68
C LYS A 129 17.86 -3.75 -20.14
N GLN A 130 16.88 -3.24 -19.41
CA GLN A 130 16.28 -1.94 -19.73
C GLN A 130 17.22 -0.78 -19.40
N TYR A 131 17.98 -0.89 -18.32
CA TYR A 131 19.05 0.04 -18.00
C TYR A 131 20.15 0.03 -19.07
N GLU A 132 20.64 -1.13 -19.51
CA GLU A 132 21.64 -1.24 -20.59
C GLU A 132 21.17 -0.61 -21.92
N LYS A 133 19.87 -0.63 -22.19
CA LYS A 133 19.26 0.03 -23.37
C LYS A 133 19.08 1.54 -23.20
N GLY A 134 19.34 2.08 -22.01
CA GLY A 134 19.10 3.49 -21.68
C GLY A 134 17.62 3.84 -21.44
N GLU A 135 16.75 2.85 -21.25
CA GLU A 135 15.31 3.08 -20.96
C GLU A 135 15.06 3.42 -19.48
N ILE A 136 15.99 3.03 -18.60
CA ILE A 136 16.05 3.32 -17.17
C ILE A 136 17.37 4.04 -16.90
N GLN A 137 17.37 5.04 -16.03
CA GLN A 137 18.60 5.72 -15.59
C GLN A 137 18.95 5.37 -14.14
N ILE A 138 20.25 5.37 -13.82
CA ILE A 138 20.71 5.37 -12.43
C ILE A 138 20.59 6.79 -11.86
N ILE A 139 20.03 6.89 -10.66
CA ILE A 139 19.77 8.14 -9.96
C ILE A 139 20.55 8.15 -8.66
N ASN A 140 21.16 9.28 -8.34
CA ASN A 140 21.79 9.44 -7.05
C ASN A 140 20.72 9.57 -5.95
N LYS A 141 20.64 8.59 -5.05
CA LYS A 141 19.65 8.56 -3.95
C LYS A 141 19.76 9.74 -2.98
N THR A 142 20.90 10.41 -2.90
CA THR A 142 21.07 11.60 -2.04
C THR A 142 20.65 12.90 -2.73
N GLU A 143 20.51 12.89 -4.05
CA GLU A 143 20.20 14.08 -4.83
C GLU A 143 18.70 14.24 -5.04
N THR A 144 18.07 14.93 -4.08
CA THR A 144 16.60 15.13 -4.03
C THR A 144 16.02 15.73 -5.31
N GLN A 145 16.76 16.57 -6.03
CA GLN A 145 16.32 17.19 -7.27
C GLN A 145 16.19 16.17 -8.41
N GLN A 146 17.10 15.21 -8.51
CA GLN A 146 16.97 14.11 -9.48
C GLN A 146 15.78 13.21 -9.13
N LEU A 147 15.49 12.99 -7.86
CA LEU A 147 14.35 12.18 -7.43
C LEU A 147 13.01 12.90 -7.64
N ALA A 148 12.98 14.23 -7.56
CA ALA A 148 11.76 15.03 -7.68
C ALA A 148 11.15 15.01 -9.10
N GLN A 149 11.90 14.62 -10.13
CA GLN A 149 11.40 14.56 -11.51
C GLN A 149 10.40 13.41 -11.75
N PHE A 150 10.37 12.40 -10.87
CA PHE A 150 9.50 11.24 -10.98
C PHE A 150 8.13 11.49 -10.35
N ALA A 151 7.08 10.92 -10.94
CA ALA A 151 5.72 11.02 -10.38
C ALA A 151 5.62 10.32 -9.02
N ALA A 152 6.36 9.22 -8.86
CA ALA A 152 6.59 8.56 -7.58
C ALA A 152 8.02 8.03 -7.49
N HIS A 153 8.58 8.06 -6.30
CA HIS A 153 9.81 7.34 -5.94
C HIS A 153 9.46 6.34 -4.83
N PHE A 154 9.60 5.04 -5.09
CA PHE A 154 9.29 4.03 -4.07
C PHE A 154 10.53 3.69 -3.27
N VAL A 155 10.36 3.62 -1.94
CA VAL A 155 11.46 3.35 -1.01
C VAL A 155 11.09 2.26 -0.02
N ALA A 156 12.08 1.49 0.41
CA ALA A 156 11.97 0.56 1.52
C ALA A 156 12.39 1.21 2.86
N ASP A 157 13.18 2.28 2.83
CA ASP A 157 13.65 3.00 4.01
C ASP A 157 12.63 4.07 4.48
N VAL A 158 12.30 4.04 5.76
CA VAL A 158 11.36 4.98 6.42
C VAL A 158 12.05 6.00 7.32
N ASP A 159 13.33 5.82 7.62
CA ASP A 159 14.08 6.67 8.54
C ASP A 159 14.64 7.92 7.85
N GLN A 160 14.74 7.89 6.51
CA GLN A 160 15.22 9.02 5.74
C GLN A 160 14.18 10.12 5.52
N PRO A 161 14.57 11.40 5.48
CA PRO A 161 13.69 12.49 5.09
C PRO A 161 13.10 12.26 3.71
N GLN A 162 11.77 12.14 3.63
CA GLN A 162 11.08 11.80 2.39
C GLN A 162 10.41 13.00 1.73
N SER A 163 10.75 13.25 0.46
CA SER A 163 10.07 14.24 -0.37
C SER A 163 8.61 13.88 -0.66
N CYS A 164 7.88 14.84 -1.23
CA CYS A 164 6.44 14.72 -1.51
C CYS A 164 6.05 13.60 -2.47
N ASN A 165 6.97 13.16 -3.34
CA ASN A 165 6.74 12.08 -4.30
C ASN A 165 7.21 10.71 -3.80
N PHE A 166 7.69 10.59 -2.55
CA PHE A 166 8.16 9.32 -2.01
C PHE A 166 7.01 8.49 -1.45
N ALA A 167 6.88 7.24 -1.88
CA ALA A 167 5.92 6.27 -1.34
C ALA A 167 6.67 5.11 -0.69
N THR A 168 6.42 4.85 0.59
CA THR A 168 7.02 3.70 1.29
C THR A 168 6.35 2.41 0.80
N PHE A 169 7.15 1.49 0.31
CA PHE A 169 6.75 0.15 -0.09
C PHE A 169 7.67 -0.86 0.59
N LEU A 170 7.20 -1.42 1.70
CA LEU A 170 8.02 -2.27 2.58
C LEU A 170 7.25 -3.53 3.01
N PRO A 171 7.00 -4.47 2.06
CA PRO A 171 6.32 -5.72 2.39
C PRO A 171 7.10 -6.54 3.42
N SER A 172 8.42 -6.41 3.52
CA SER A 172 9.24 -7.15 4.49
C SER A 172 8.86 -6.92 5.96
N SER A 173 8.21 -5.79 6.25
CA SER A 173 7.68 -5.42 7.58
C SER A 173 6.48 -6.25 8.04
N GLU A 174 5.85 -7.03 7.16
CA GLU A 174 4.74 -7.91 7.50
C GLU A 174 5.26 -9.21 8.13
N ASP A 175 4.42 -9.85 8.96
CA ASP A 175 4.86 -10.99 9.76
C ASP A 175 4.69 -12.35 9.07
N THR A 176 3.80 -12.48 8.08
CA THR A 176 3.46 -13.76 7.43
C THR A 176 3.68 -13.70 5.91
N PRO A 177 3.94 -14.85 5.24
CA PRO A 177 4.12 -14.87 3.79
C PRO A 177 2.93 -14.29 3.00
N LEU A 178 1.69 -14.59 3.41
CA LEU A 178 0.50 -14.06 2.74
C LEU A 178 0.34 -12.55 2.92
N GLN A 179 0.58 -12.05 4.13
CA GLN A 179 0.61 -10.61 4.38
C GLN A 179 1.63 -9.90 3.47
N LYS A 180 2.85 -10.43 3.36
CA LYS A 180 3.89 -9.91 2.45
C LYS A 180 3.42 -9.91 1.00
N ALA A 181 2.86 -11.03 0.53
CA ALA A 181 2.43 -11.19 -0.86
C ALA A 181 1.27 -10.24 -1.23
N GLU A 182 0.40 -9.89 -0.27
CA GLU A 182 -0.76 -9.04 -0.55
C GLU A 182 -0.38 -7.58 -0.87
N TRP A 183 0.85 -7.15 -0.57
CA TRP A 183 1.37 -5.84 -0.99
C TRP A 183 1.37 -5.65 -2.52
N ILE A 184 1.19 -6.71 -3.32
CA ILE A 184 0.94 -6.55 -4.76
C ILE A 184 -0.32 -5.72 -5.05
N LYS A 185 -1.34 -5.78 -4.17
CA LYS A 185 -2.56 -4.95 -4.27
C LYS A 185 -2.27 -3.47 -4.02
N PHE A 186 -1.29 -3.15 -3.17
CA PHE A 186 -0.83 -1.77 -2.95
C PHE A 186 -0.33 -1.15 -4.27
N LEU A 187 0.58 -1.85 -4.98
CA LEU A 187 1.07 -1.38 -6.27
C LEU A 187 -0.01 -1.38 -7.35
N GLY A 188 -0.89 -2.39 -7.33
CA GLY A 188 -2.05 -2.46 -8.22
C GLY A 188 -2.92 -1.19 -8.14
N ALA A 189 -3.11 -0.64 -6.94
CA ALA A 189 -3.87 0.59 -6.75
C ALA A 189 -3.17 1.83 -7.32
N PHE A 190 -1.84 1.96 -7.18
CA PHE A 190 -1.01 3.02 -7.80
C PHE A 190 -1.03 2.97 -9.32
N ALA A 191 -1.12 1.77 -9.90
CA ALA A 191 -1.07 1.57 -11.34
C ALA A 191 -2.45 1.38 -12.01
N ASN A 192 -3.57 1.47 -11.27
CA ASN A 192 -4.92 1.17 -11.77
C ASN A 192 -5.04 -0.24 -12.40
N VAL A 193 -4.34 -1.23 -11.85
CA VAL A 193 -4.35 -2.63 -12.33
C VAL A 193 -4.84 -3.61 -11.25
N GLU A 194 -5.75 -3.17 -10.38
CA GLU A 194 -6.31 -4.00 -9.30
C GLU A 194 -6.85 -5.37 -9.74
N PRO A 195 -7.56 -5.54 -10.88
CA PRO A 195 -7.98 -6.87 -11.33
C PRO A 195 -6.81 -7.84 -11.47
N ARG A 196 -5.71 -7.40 -12.08
CA ARG A 196 -4.49 -8.19 -12.24
C ARG A 196 -3.82 -8.47 -10.91
N ALA A 197 -3.72 -7.46 -10.04
CA ALA A 197 -3.15 -7.63 -8.69
C ALA A 197 -3.94 -8.64 -7.85
N ASN A 198 -5.28 -8.59 -7.91
CA ASN A 198 -6.17 -9.54 -7.25
C ASN A 198 -5.99 -10.95 -7.80
N GLN A 199 -5.91 -11.11 -9.12
CA GLN A 199 -5.70 -12.40 -9.77
C GLN A 199 -4.37 -13.03 -9.33
N ILE A 200 -3.27 -12.27 -9.38
CA ILE A 200 -1.94 -12.76 -8.97
C ILE A 200 -1.94 -13.12 -7.48
N TYR A 201 -2.48 -12.26 -6.63
CA TYR A 201 -2.55 -12.54 -5.19
C TYR A 201 -3.36 -13.80 -4.89
N THR A 202 -4.50 -13.99 -5.56
CA THR A 202 -5.35 -15.17 -5.40
C THR A 202 -4.58 -16.45 -5.75
N ALA A 203 -3.88 -16.46 -6.89
CA ALA A 203 -3.06 -17.60 -7.29
C ALA A 203 -1.92 -17.89 -6.29
N ILE A 204 -1.26 -16.85 -5.77
CA ILE A 204 -0.22 -17.02 -4.73
C ILE A 204 -0.82 -17.61 -3.45
N LYS A 205 -1.97 -17.10 -3.01
CA LYS A 205 -2.66 -17.53 -1.79
C LYS A 205 -3.10 -18.99 -1.90
N GLU A 206 -3.72 -19.37 -3.01
CA GLU A 206 -4.15 -20.75 -3.27
C GLU A 206 -2.97 -21.71 -3.27
N ASN A 207 -1.88 -21.39 -3.98
CA ASN A 207 -0.67 -22.21 -4.01
C ASN A 207 -0.04 -22.37 -2.63
N TYR A 208 0.08 -21.27 -1.87
CA TYR A 208 0.63 -21.30 -0.52
C TYR A 208 -0.22 -22.16 0.42
N LEU A 209 -1.55 -22.00 0.40
CA LEU A 209 -2.45 -22.77 1.27
C LEU A 209 -2.44 -24.26 0.91
N CYS A 210 -2.36 -24.60 -0.37
CA CYS A 210 -2.20 -25.98 -0.83
C CYS A 210 -0.91 -26.62 -0.26
N LEU A 211 0.23 -25.95 -0.45
CA LEU A 211 1.53 -26.43 0.06
C LEU A 211 1.55 -26.52 1.59
N LYS A 212 1.00 -25.52 2.28
CA LYS A 212 0.88 -25.52 3.74
C LYS A 212 0.04 -26.70 4.25
N ASN A 213 -1.07 -27.00 3.59
CA ASN A 213 -1.91 -28.15 3.94
C ASN A 213 -1.16 -29.47 3.74
N ILE A 214 -0.41 -29.62 2.65
CA ILE A 214 0.44 -30.81 2.41
C ILE A 214 1.50 -30.94 3.50
N ALA A 215 2.21 -29.84 3.83
CA ALA A 215 3.25 -29.83 4.86
C ALA A 215 2.71 -30.22 6.24
N THR A 216 1.58 -29.65 6.64
CA THR A 216 0.97 -29.87 7.97
C THR A 216 0.30 -31.24 8.14
N THR A 217 -0.17 -31.87 7.05
CA THR A 217 -0.80 -33.20 7.09
C THR A 217 0.18 -34.36 6.97
N ARG A 218 1.44 -34.09 6.61
CA ARG A 218 2.48 -35.11 6.46
C ARG A 218 2.90 -35.67 7.82
N LYS A 219 2.61 -36.95 8.07
CA LYS A 219 2.88 -37.62 9.35
C LYS A 219 4.26 -38.28 9.48
N THR A 220 4.99 -38.42 8.37
CA THR A 220 6.11 -39.38 8.29
C THR A 220 7.49 -38.77 8.57
N PHE A 221 7.71 -37.48 8.28
CA PHE A 221 9.01 -36.84 8.48
C PHE A 221 8.87 -35.33 8.63
N LYS A 222 9.42 -34.78 9.72
CA LYS A 222 9.55 -33.33 9.96
C LYS A 222 11.04 -32.95 9.94
N PRO A 223 11.53 -32.29 8.89
CA PRO A 223 12.94 -31.91 8.82
C PRO A 223 13.28 -30.86 9.88
N ILE A 224 14.48 -30.99 10.45
CA ILE A 224 15.11 -29.88 11.19
C ILE A 224 15.78 -29.00 10.15
N VAL A 225 15.42 -27.73 10.12
CA VAL A 225 15.96 -26.77 9.15
C VAL A 225 16.73 -25.69 9.86
N ALA A 226 17.93 -25.43 9.39
CA ALA A 226 18.73 -24.29 9.78
C ALA A 226 18.70 -23.24 8.67
N TRP A 227 18.41 -21.99 9.03
CA TRP A 227 18.57 -20.86 8.14
C TRP A 227 19.91 -20.20 8.40
N MET A 228 20.74 -20.08 7.37
CA MET A 228 22.06 -19.47 7.47
C MET A 228 22.12 -18.23 6.59
N GLY A 229 22.79 -17.20 7.07
CA GLY A 229 23.10 -15.97 6.34
C GLY A 229 24.60 -15.74 6.35
N TYR A 230 25.11 -15.16 5.28
CA TYR A 230 26.50 -14.76 5.16
C TYR A 230 26.61 -13.25 5.34
N TYR A 231 27.37 -12.81 6.34
CA TYR A 231 27.59 -11.40 6.65
C TYR A 231 29.01 -11.22 7.19
N ASP A 232 29.71 -10.21 6.70
CA ASP A 232 31.06 -9.84 7.14
C ASP A 232 32.05 -11.03 7.23
N GLY A 233 32.15 -11.81 6.14
CA GLY A 233 33.09 -12.93 6.06
C GLY A 233 32.63 -14.22 6.77
N MET A 234 31.49 -14.22 7.46
CA MET A 234 31.07 -15.35 8.31
C MET A 234 29.66 -15.84 8.00
N TRP A 235 29.47 -17.17 8.11
CA TRP A 235 28.16 -17.79 8.10
C TRP A 235 27.58 -17.82 9.53
N SER A 236 26.37 -17.32 9.70
CA SER A 236 25.65 -17.30 10.97
C SER A 236 24.23 -17.82 10.82
N PHE A 237 23.69 -18.46 11.86
CA PHE A 237 22.28 -18.81 11.89
C PHE A 237 21.41 -17.55 11.94
N THR A 238 20.36 -17.51 11.13
CA THR A 238 19.39 -16.41 11.08
C THR A 238 18.07 -16.87 11.68
N LYS A 239 17.41 -15.98 12.42
CA LYS A 239 16.14 -16.26 13.12
C LYS A 239 15.06 -15.24 12.75
N ASP A 240 14.87 -15.00 11.46
CA ASP A 240 13.81 -14.09 11.02
C ASP A 240 12.43 -14.70 11.32
N ALA A 241 11.56 -13.94 11.99
CA ALA A 241 10.26 -14.44 12.44
C ALA A 241 9.41 -15.04 11.30
N TYR A 242 9.50 -14.47 10.09
CA TYR A 242 8.77 -14.99 8.94
C TYR A 242 9.26 -16.37 8.48
N LYS A 243 10.56 -16.67 8.60
CA LYS A 243 11.16 -17.96 8.21
C LYS A 243 10.61 -19.10 9.06
N LEU A 244 10.36 -18.83 10.34
CA LEU A 244 9.75 -19.79 11.27
C LEU A 244 8.30 -20.12 10.89
N LYS A 245 7.60 -19.22 10.17
CA LYS A 245 6.22 -19.46 9.69
C LYS A 245 6.16 -20.19 8.34
N VAL A 246 7.29 -20.38 7.67
CA VAL A 246 7.38 -21.17 6.43
C VAL A 246 7.52 -22.66 6.74
N ILE A 247 8.08 -22.98 7.91
CA ILE A 247 8.33 -24.35 8.38
C ILE A 247 7.34 -24.63 9.50
N THR A 248 6.09 -24.95 9.13
CA THR A 248 5.05 -25.37 10.08
C THR A 248 4.54 -26.75 9.72
#